data_AF-A0A7C5KQN1-F1
#
_entry.id   AF-A0A7C5KQN1-F1
#
_cell.length_a   1.000
_cell.length_b   1.000
_cell.length_c   1.000
_cell.angle_alpha   90.00
_cell.angle_beta   90.00
_cell.angle_gamma   90.00
#
_symmetry.space_group_name_H-M   'P 1'
#
loop_
_entity.id
_entity.type
_entity.pdbx_description
1 polymer ?
#
loop_
_entity_poly.entity_id
_entity_poly.type
_entity_poly.pdbx_seq_one_letter_code
_entity_poly.pdbx_strand_id
1 'polypeptide(L)'
;MTRARKEIIDEENPGFYHIIVRCVRQAFLCGYDKYSRRNYDHRKIWIRDRLRHLAGIFGIEVFSYAILCNHYHLALRNRPDLVADWSEEEVARRWWRLFPKRRTAGGDAARPSEWELAELMEDFQLMQKARRQLSSISFFMQMQNQFIARASNLEDGCKGRFFEGRFHCTRLEDIPVVAVCMQYIELNPIRAGMAKSIDESAFTSAFERLMGEKARRRIAGYEKKRRKGEKLTKRQKALLKSERRKLRESQWLAPLDAEGSPFVGFEVSEYLAMVEAAGRRVRRGKRGSVPESVPPLLERLELDTARWLEVVEGFGRLFFRVAGKASSMAAAAERAGRRCYHGVRACRRLFGE
;
A
#
# COMPACT_ATOMS: atom_id res chain seq x y z
N MET A 1 -19.07 3.99 17.21
CA MET A 1 -18.73 5.43 17.05
C MET A 1 -17.46 5.61 16.22
N THR A 2 -17.52 6.43 15.17
CA THR A 2 -16.36 6.85 14.38
C THR A 2 -15.57 7.93 15.14
N ARG A 3 -14.33 7.65 15.55
CA ARG A 3 -13.40 8.67 16.10
C ARG A 3 -12.78 9.52 15.00
N ALA A 4 -12.33 10.72 15.33
CA ALA A 4 -11.55 11.54 14.41
C ALA A 4 -10.21 10.86 14.08
N ARG A 5 -9.71 11.01 12.84
CA ARG A 5 -8.46 10.35 12.43
C ARG A 5 -7.23 10.93 13.14
N LYS A 6 -7.29 12.20 13.54
CA LYS A 6 -6.29 12.83 14.44
C LYS A 6 -6.13 12.13 15.79
N GLU A 7 -7.08 11.29 16.21
CA GLU A 7 -6.99 10.52 17.46
C GLU A 7 -6.39 9.12 17.23
N ILE A 8 -5.98 8.78 16.00
CA ILE A 8 -5.44 7.47 15.61
C ILE A 8 -4.10 7.65 14.88
N ILE A 9 -4.07 8.59 13.95
CA ILE A 9 -2.91 8.91 13.13
C ILE A 9 -2.10 9.97 13.87
N ASP A 10 -0.87 9.60 14.17
CA ASP A 10 0.17 10.50 14.63
C ASP A 10 0.75 11.19 13.40
N GLU A 11 0.59 12.52 13.33
CA GLU A 11 1.05 13.34 12.22
C GLU A 11 2.48 13.87 12.45
N GLU A 12 3.03 13.70 13.65
CA GLU A 12 4.34 14.23 14.05
C GLU A 12 5.43 13.16 13.94
N ASN A 13 5.09 11.90 14.21
CA ASN A 13 6.02 10.78 14.14
C ASN A 13 5.66 9.78 13.04
N PRO A 14 6.66 9.07 12.48
CA PRO A 14 6.41 7.95 11.59
C PRO A 14 5.57 6.87 12.26
N GLY A 15 4.58 6.37 11.53
CA GLY A 15 3.71 5.30 12.01
C GLY A 15 3.16 4.47 10.85
N PHE A 16 2.78 3.23 11.16
CA PHE A 16 2.18 2.30 10.19
C PHE A 16 0.68 2.20 10.39
N TYR A 17 -0.05 2.16 9.28
CA TYR A 17 -1.52 2.17 9.30
C TYR A 17 -2.11 1.25 8.25
N HIS A 18 -3.05 0.42 8.70
CA HIS A 18 -3.95 -0.34 7.82
C HIS A 18 -5.18 0.51 7.52
N ILE A 19 -5.38 0.82 6.24
CA ILE A 19 -6.51 1.60 5.74
C ILE A 19 -7.47 0.70 4.97
N ILE A 20 -8.77 0.88 5.18
CA ILE A 20 -9.82 0.27 4.35
C ILE A 20 -10.78 1.36 3.88
N VAL A 21 -11.02 1.40 2.58
CA VAL A 21 -11.99 2.30 1.96
C VAL A 21 -13.07 1.48 1.27
N ARG A 22 -14.33 1.74 1.60
CA ARG A 22 -15.50 1.05 1.04
C ARG A 22 -16.39 2.02 0.29
N CYS A 23 -17.02 1.55 -0.78
CA CYS A 23 -18.07 2.30 -1.47
C CYS A 23 -19.39 2.28 -0.70
N VAL A 24 -20.22 3.30 -0.90
CA VAL A 24 -21.59 3.29 -0.37
C VAL A 24 -22.38 2.10 -0.94
N ARG A 25 -23.36 1.60 -0.18
CA ARG A 25 -24.27 0.53 -0.64
C ARG A 25 -24.87 0.94 -2.00
N GLN A 26 -24.83 0.00 -2.97
CA GLN A 26 -25.23 0.15 -4.38
C GLN A 26 -24.21 0.82 -5.34
N ALA A 27 -23.14 1.46 -4.87
CA ALA A 27 -22.05 1.89 -5.76
C ALA A 27 -21.05 0.74 -5.98
N PHE A 28 -20.98 0.22 -7.22
CA PHE A 28 -19.95 -0.73 -7.61
C PHE A 28 -18.61 0.01 -7.79
N LEU A 29 -17.64 -0.27 -6.91
CA LEU A 29 -16.29 0.32 -7.04
C LEU A 29 -15.62 -0.20 -8.31
N CYS A 30 -15.65 -1.53 -8.51
CA CYS A 30 -15.06 -2.25 -9.62
C CYS A 30 -15.82 -3.57 -9.88
N GLY A 31 -15.61 -4.19 -11.04
CA GLY A 31 -16.17 -5.50 -11.37
C GLY A 31 -17.51 -5.42 -12.09
N TYR A 32 -18.08 -6.60 -12.36
CA TYR A 32 -19.35 -6.71 -13.07
C TYR A 32 -20.53 -6.40 -12.15
N ASP A 33 -21.23 -5.30 -12.42
CA ASP A 33 -22.49 -4.98 -11.79
C ASP A 33 -23.64 -5.68 -12.52
N LYS A 34 -24.35 -6.55 -11.81
CA LYS A 34 -25.47 -7.31 -12.35
C LYS A 34 -26.68 -6.42 -12.67
N TYR A 35 -26.83 -5.28 -11.99
CA TYR A 35 -27.98 -4.39 -12.19
C TYR A 35 -27.83 -3.56 -13.46
N SER A 36 -26.72 -2.82 -13.60
CA SER A 36 -26.42 -2.06 -14.81
C SER A 36 -25.93 -2.91 -15.99
N ARG A 37 -25.57 -4.19 -15.74
CA ARG A 37 -24.92 -5.11 -16.69
C ARG A 37 -23.60 -4.57 -17.25
N ARG A 38 -22.93 -3.68 -16.53
CA ARG A 38 -21.64 -3.08 -16.90
C ARG A 38 -20.50 -3.66 -16.08
N ASN A 39 -19.32 -3.71 -16.69
CA ASN A 39 -18.09 -4.08 -15.98
C ASN A 39 -17.25 -2.83 -15.71
N TYR A 40 -16.96 -2.59 -14.43
CA TYR A 40 -16.19 -1.46 -13.94
C TYR A 40 -14.77 -1.83 -13.49
N ASP A 41 -14.24 -3.00 -13.87
CA ASP A 41 -12.89 -3.44 -13.47
C ASP A 41 -11.77 -2.52 -13.95
N HIS A 42 -11.99 -1.72 -15.01
CA HIS A 42 -11.04 -0.70 -15.42
C HIS A 42 -10.77 0.33 -14.32
N ARG A 43 -11.72 0.57 -13.40
CA ARG A 43 -11.51 1.47 -12.25
C ARG A 43 -10.42 0.99 -11.30
N LYS A 44 -10.08 -0.31 -11.28
CA LYS A 44 -8.92 -0.82 -10.52
C LYS A 44 -7.61 -0.21 -11.02
N ILE A 45 -7.51 0.03 -12.33
CA ILE A 45 -6.36 0.71 -12.94
C ILE A 45 -6.31 2.16 -12.45
N TRP A 46 -7.43 2.88 -12.44
CA TRP A 46 -7.50 4.25 -11.93
C TRP A 46 -7.05 4.33 -10.46
N ILE A 47 -7.53 3.42 -9.62
CA ILE A 47 -7.18 3.38 -8.18
C ILE A 47 -5.68 3.15 -8.02
N ARG A 48 -5.12 2.11 -8.65
CA ARG A 48 -3.69 1.77 -8.58
C ARG A 48 -2.81 2.91 -9.11
N ASP A 49 -3.11 3.43 -10.29
CA ASP A 49 -2.26 4.44 -10.93
C ASP A 49 -2.32 5.77 -10.18
N ARG A 50 -3.47 6.11 -9.57
CA ARG A 50 -3.57 7.25 -8.67
C ARG A 50 -2.76 7.05 -7.40
N LEU A 51 -2.80 5.86 -6.77
CA LEU A 51 -1.97 5.56 -5.60
C LEU A 51 -0.48 5.69 -5.94
N ARG A 52 -0.05 5.12 -7.06
CA ARG A 52 1.32 5.24 -7.57
C ARG A 52 1.74 6.69 -7.78
N HIS A 53 0.88 7.49 -8.40
CA HIS A 53 1.15 8.91 -8.62
C HIS A 53 1.30 9.67 -7.29
N LEU A 54 0.42 9.44 -6.32
CA LEU A 54 0.46 10.09 -5.01
C LEU A 54 1.67 9.64 -4.18
N ALA A 55 2.03 8.36 -4.22
CA ALA A 55 3.22 7.82 -3.55
C ALA A 55 4.52 8.48 -4.06
N GLY A 56 4.55 8.88 -5.33
CA GLY A 56 5.67 9.65 -5.91
C GLY A 56 5.67 11.15 -5.59
N ILE A 57 4.73 11.64 -4.77
CA ILE A 57 4.59 13.07 -4.39
C ILE A 57 4.64 13.24 -2.88
N PHE A 58 3.94 12.39 -2.14
CA PHE A 58 3.80 12.49 -0.70
C PHE A 58 4.98 11.84 0.03
N GLY A 59 5.24 12.27 1.26
CA GLY A 59 6.03 11.54 2.24
C GLY A 59 5.21 10.42 2.88
N ILE A 60 4.53 9.63 2.03
CA ILE A 60 3.71 8.49 2.42
C ILE A 60 4.18 7.29 1.61
N GLU A 61 4.59 6.25 2.31
CA GLU A 61 5.05 5.02 1.70
C GLU A 61 3.93 3.99 1.65
N VAL A 62 3.77 3.34 0.49
CA VAL A 62 2.77 2.28 0.27
C VAL A 62 3.47 0.92 0.34
N PHE A 63 3.35 0.22 1.46
CA PHE A 63 3.95 -1.11 1.63
C PHE A 63 3.13 -2.19 0.95
N SER A 64 1.82 -2.11 1.10
CA SER A 64 0.91 -3.13 0.58
C SER A 64 -0.44 -2.54 0.16
N TYR A 65 -1.06 -3.15 -0.85
CA TYR A 65 -2.41 -2.82 -1.27
C TYR A 65 -3.15 -4.04 -1.86
N ALA A 66 -4.47 -4.00 -1.81
CA ALA A 66 -5.35 -4.90 -2.56
C ALA A 66 -6.64 -4.19 -2.96
N ILE A 67 -7.01 -4.26 -4.24
CA ILE A 67 -8.22 -3.62 -4.78
C ILE A 67 -9.27 -4.68 -5.12
N LEU A 68 -10.42 -4.63 -4.45
CA LEU A 68 -11.56 -5.52 -4.64
C LEU A 68 -12.71 -4.81 -5.38
N CYS A 69 -13.83 -5.51 -5.55
CA CYS A 69 -15.00 -4.99 -6.28
C CYS A 69 -15.77 -3.88 -5.55
N ASN A 70 -15.69 -3.81 -4.22
CA ASN A 70 -16.47 -2.86 -3.41
C ASN A 70 -15.63 -2.10 -2.37
N HIS A 71 -14.35 -2.44 -2.23
CA HIS A 71 -13.44 -1.80 -1.31
C HIS A 71 -11.98 -2.04 -1.71
N TYR A 72 -11.07 -1.27 -1.12
CA TYR A 72 -9.64 -1.51 -1.23
C TYR A 72 -8.95 -1.33 0.12
N HIS A 73 -7.82 -2.02 0.27
CA HIS A 73 -7.00 -2.05 1.47
C HIS A 73 -5.62 -1.47 1.18
N LEU A 74 -5.03 -0.77 2.16
CA LEU A 74 -3.66 -0.25 2.10
C LEU A 74 -2.92 -0.50 3.42
N ALA A 75 -1.62 -0.80 3.36
CA ALA A 75 -0.69 -0.63 4.48
C ALA A 75 0.23 0.55 4.14
N LEU A 76 0.12 1.62 4.92
CA LEU A 76 0.82 2.88 4.70
C LEU A 76 1.77 3.19 5.86
N ARG A 77 2.90 3.85 5.56
CA ARG A 77 3.71 4.56 6.55
C ARG A 77 3.73 6.04 6.22
N ASN A 78 3.42 6.91 7.20
CA ASN A 78 3.74 8.34 7.05
C ASN A 78 5.19 8.62 7.42
N ARG A 79 5.78 9.60 6.77
CA ARG A 79 7.17 10.03 6.98
C ARG A 79 7.27 11.53 7.23
N PRO A 80 6.68 12.06 8.33
CA PRO A 80 6.84 13.47 8.68
C PRO A 80 8.31 13.85 8.92
N ASP A 81 9.13 12.91 9.39
CA ASP A 81 10.58 12.99 9.46
C ASP A 81 11.22 13.27 8.09
N LEU A 82 10.89 12.49 7.06
CA LEU A 82 11.41 12.69 5.71
C LEU A 82 10.97 14.04 5.12
N VAL A 83 9.71 14.41 5.38
CA VAL A 83 9.14 15.66 4.87
C VAL A 83 9.71 16.87 5.60
N ALA A 84 10.16 16.74 6.85
CA ALA A 84 10.85 17.81 7.57
C ALA A 84 12.17 18.18 6.90
N ASP A 85 12.90 17.19 6.36
CA ASP A 85 14.19 17.37 5.71
C ASP A 85 14.12 17.93 4.28
N TRP A 86 12.93 18.02 3.68
CA TRP A 86 12.78 18.58 2.34
C TRP A 86 13.06 20.08 2.31
N SER A 87 13.78 20.54 1.29
CA SER A 87 13.92 21.97 1.03
C SER A 87 12.56 22.59 0.67
N GLU A 88 12.42 23.91 0.84
CA GLU A 88 11.22 24.64 0.42
C GLU A 88 10.93 24.42 -1.08
N GLU A 89 11.96 24.40 -1.92
CA GLU A 89 11.81 24.11 -3.35
C GLU A 89 11.23 22.71 -3.59
N GLU A 90 11.66 21.71 -2.82
CA GLU A 90 11.23 20.33 -2.96
C GLU A 90 9.76 20.14 -2.52
N VAL A 91 9.35 20.86 -1.47
CA VAL A 91 7.94 20.97 -1.03
C VAL A 91 7.11 21.66 -2.10
N ALA A 92 7.58 22.79 -2.64
CA ALA A 92 6.87 23.56 -3.66
C ALA A 92 6.68 22.75 -4.96
N ARG A 93 7.72 22.03 -5.41
CA ARG A 93 7.66 21.14 -6.58
C ARG A 93 6.63 20.02 -6.40
N ARG A 94 6.55 19.42 -5.21
CA ARG A 94 5.53 18.39 -4.89
C ARG A 94 4.14 18.98 -4.82
N TRP A 95 4.00 20.12 -4.17
CA TRP A 95 2.73 20.83 -4.06
C TRP A 95 2.18 21.21 -5.44
N TRP A 96 3.04 21.73 -6.33
CA TRP A 96 2.72 22.01 -7.72
C TRP A 96 2.21 20.77 -8.46
N ARG A 97 2.80 19.59 -8.23
CA ARG A 97 2.33 18.34 -8.87
C ARG A 97 0.91 17.95 -8.43
N LEU A 98 0.45 18.37 -7.25
CA LEU A 98 -0.93 18.16 -6.79
C LEU A 98 -1.88 19.23 -7.32
N PHE A 99 -1.47 20.48 -7.29
CA PHE A 99 -2.28 21.65 -7.61
C PHE A 99 -1.61 22.55 -8.65
N PRO A 100 -1.39 22.04 -9.88
CA PRO A 100 -0.68 22.81 -10.90
C PRO A 100 -1.59 23.93 -11.43
N LYS A 101 -1.04 25.14 -11.59
CA LYS A 101 -1.76 26.23 -12.29
C LYS A 101 -1.87 25.96 -13.79
N ARG A 102 -0.93 25.17 -14.34
CA ARG A 102 -0.91 24.78 -15.77
C ARG A 102 -0.82 23.27 -15.94
N ARG A 103 -1.57 22.76 -16.91
CA ARG A 103 -1.56 21.34 -17.27
C ARG A 103 -1.03 21.13 -18.67
N THR A 104 -0.45 19.96 -18.93
CA THR A 104 -0.11 19.51 -20.28
C THR A 104 -1.38 19.17 -21.06
N ALA A 105 -1.27 18.97 -22.38
CA ALA A 105 -2.39 18.51 -23.21
C ALA A 105 -2.98 17.17 -22.72
N GLY A 106 -2.17 16.32 -22.08
CA GLY A 106 -2.61 15.07 -21.47
C GLY A 106 -3.28 15.23 -20.10
N GLY A 107 -3.42 16.45 -19.58
CA GLY A 107 -4.02 16.74 -18.29
C GLY A 107 -3.09 16.60 -17.08
N ASP A 108 -1.83 16.22 -17.28
CA ASP A 108 -0.82 16.13 -16.22
C ASP A 108 -0.34 17.52 -15.77
N ALA A 109 0.23 17.60 -14.57
CA ALA A 109 0.90 18.82 -14.11
C ALA A 109 2.02 19.20 -15.09
N ALA A 110 1.96 20.40 -15.68
CA ALA A 110 3.07 20.90 -16.49
C ALA A 110 4.30 21.12 -15.61
N ARG A 111 5.51 21.08 -16.21
CA ARG A 111 6.72 21.47 -15.48
C ARG A 111 6.57 22.92 -15.00
N PRO A 112 6.76 23.21 -13.70
CA PRO A 112 6.72 24.57 -13.21
C PRO A 112 7.95 25.34 -13.72
N SER A 113 7.77 26.61 -14.03
CA SER A 113 8.88 27.55 -14.21
C SER A 113 9.54 27.87 -12.87
N GLU A 114 10.70 28.51 -12.91
CA GLU A 114 11.37 29.00 -11.69
C GLU A 114 10.53 30.05 -10.97
N TRP A 115 9.89 30.96 -11.71
CA TRP A 115 9.01 31.98 -11.14
C TRP A 115 7.77 31.39 -10.45
N GLU A 116 7.17 30.33 -10.99
CA GLU A 116 6.00 29.67 -10.38
C GLU A 116 6.36 29.00 -9.05
N LEU A 117 7.59 28.47 -8.96
CA LEU A 117 8.09 27.92 -7.71
C LEU A 117 8.43 29.03 -6.71
N ALA A 118 9.06 30.11 -7.16
CA ALA A 118 9.37 31.26 -6.32
C ALA A 118 8.08 31.85 -5.70
N GLU A 119 7.05 32.05 -6.51
CA GLU A 119 5.74 32.55 -6.06
C GLU A 119 5.11 31.63 -5.01
N LEU A 120 5.21 30.30 -5.17
CA LEU A 120 4.74 29.36 -4.15
C LEU A 120 5.54 29.45 -2.85
N MET A 121 6.86 29.61 -2.95
CA MET A 121 7.76 29.67 -1.80
C MET A 121 7.65 30.99 -1.02
N GLU A 122 7.22 32.07 -1.67
CA GLU A 122 6.91 33.35 -0.99
C GLU A 122 5.69 33.26 -0.09
N ASP A 123 4.74 32.35 -0.37
CA ASP A 123 3.58 32.10 0.50
C ASP A 123 3.95 31.16 1.66
N PHE A 124 4.45 31.74 2.74
CA PHE A 124 4.84 31.02 3.96
C PHE A 124 3.71 30.16 4.54
N GLN A 125 2.46 30.65 4.53
CA GLN A 125 1.32 29.90 5.09
C GLN A 125 1.00 28.68 4.24
N LEU A 126 1.05 28.83 2.91
CA LEU A 126 0.90 27.72 1.98
C LEU A 126 2.02 26.69 2.16
N MET A 127 3.28 27.12 2.27
CA MET A 127 4.42 26.21 2.42
C MET A 127 4.36 25.41 3.70
N GLN A 128 4.02 26.02 4.84
CA GLN A 128 3.78 25.31 6.10
C GLN A 128 2.63 24.31 5.98
N LYS A 129 1.53 24.71 5.34
CA LYS A 129 0.38 23.83 5.10
C LYS A 129 0.78 22.66 4.19
N ALA A 130 1.50 22.93 3.11
CA ALA A 130 1.96 21.94 2.14
C ALA A 130 2.84 20.90 2.82
N ARG A 131 3.83 21.33 3.63
CA ARG A 131 4.71 20.45 4.38
C ARG A 131 3.93 19.52 5.31
N ARG A 132 3.02 20.05 6.13
CA ARG A 132 2.14 19.23 7.00
C ARG A 132 1.27 18.26 6.21
N GLN A 133 0.73 18.70 5.08
CA GLN A 133 -0.21 17.90 4.28
C GLN A 133 0.48 16.80 3.48
N LEU A 134 1.72 17.02 3.03
CA LEU A 134 2.49 16.05 2.24
C LEU A 134 2.91 14.81 3.05
N SER A 135 2.89 14.86 4.39
CA SER A 135 3.07 13.70 5.27
C SER A 135 1.75 13.20 5.91
N SER A 136 0.61 13.84 5.65
CA SER A 136 -0.67 13.47 6.26
C SER A 136 -1.38 12.36 5.47
N ILE A 137 -1.60 11.21 6.12
CA ILE A 137 -2.40 10.11 5.56
C ILE A 137 -3.83 10.56 5.28
N SER A 138 -4.40 11.43 6.12
CA SER A 138 -5.76 11.93 5.91
C SER A 138 -5.85 12.73 4.61
N PHE A 139 -4.85 13.57 4.34
CA PHE A 139 -4.79 14.35 3.09
C PHE A 139 -4.47 13.46 1.88
N PHE A 140 -3.55 12.50 2.02
CA PHE A 140 -3.28 11.50 0.98
C PHE A 140 -4.55 10.75 0.57
N MET A 141 -5.31 10.26 1.56
CA MET A 141 -6.56 9.54 1.32
C MET A 141 -7.65 10.45 0.74
N GLN A 142 -7.68 11.74 1.11
CA GLN A 142 -8.57 12.72 0.47
C GLN A 142 -8.24 12.86 -1.02
N MET A 143 -6.96 13.05 -1.37
CA MET A 143 -6.51 13.20 -2.76
C MET A 143 -6.72 11.94 -3.60
N GLN A 144 -6.63 10.76 -2.99
CA GLN A 144 -6.96 9.49 -3.62
C GLN A 144 -8.48 9.38 -3.85
N ASN A 145 -9.27 9.48 -2.79
CA ASN A 145 -10.71 9.22 -2.84
C ASN A 145 -11.47 10.27 -3.65
N GLN A 146 -11.08 11.53 -3.56
CA GLN A 146 -11.75 12.59 -4.33
C GLN A 146 -11.57 12.39 -5.84
N PHE A 147 -10.38 11.98 -6.28
CA PHE A 147 -10.12 11.67 -7.69
C PHE A 147 -11.01 10.54 -8.19
N ILE A 148 -11.03 9.41 -7.47
CA ILE A 148 -11.82 8.24 -7.85
C ILE A 148 -13.33 8.53 -7.78
N ALA A 149 -13.80 9.24 -6.75
CA ALA A 149 -15.20 9.61 -6.62
C ALA A 149 -15.65 10.53 -7.76
N ARG A 150 -14.86 11.53 -8.13
CA ARG A 150 -15.18 12.44 -9.25
C ARG A 150 -15.22 11.71 -10.59
N ALA A 151 -14.20 10.88 -10.87
CA ALA A 151 -14.15 10.11 -12.11
C ALA A 151 -15.31 9.12 -12.22
N SER A 152 -15.61 8.39 -11.14
CA SER A 152 -16.69 7.40 -11.12
C SER A 152 -18.07 8.05 -11.21
N ASN A 153 -18.32 9.12 -10.45
CA ASN A 153 -19.59 9.84 -10.53
C ASN A 153 -19.83 10.45 -11.92
N LEU A 154 -18.77 10.97 -12.56
CA LEU A 154 -18.85 11.47 -13.93
C LEU A 154 -19.20 10.36 -14.92
N GLU A 155 -18.53 9.20 -14.84
CA GLU A 155 -18.80 8.03 -15.68
C GLU A 155 -20.21 7.46 -15.45
N ASP A 156 -20.69 7.48 -14.20
CA ASP A 156 -22.01 6.99 -13.81
C ASP A 156 -23.13 8.02 -14.03
N GLY A 157 -22.79 9.25 -14.45
CA GLY A 157 -23.76 10.33 -14.66
C GLY A 157 -24.49 10.77 -13.37
N CYS A 158 -23.88 10.57 -12.21
CA CYS A 158 -24.51 10.81 -10.91
C CYS A 158 -23.78 11.88 -10.08
N LYS A 159 -24.42 12.35 -9.01
CA LYS A 159 -23.86 13.31 -8.04
C LYS A 159 -23.97 12.73 -6.63
N GLY A 160 -23.06 13.12 -5.74
CA GLY A 160 -23.12 12.74 -4.32
C GLY A 160 -21.92 11.94 -3.84
N ARG A 161 -22.09 11.25 -2.72
CA ARG A 161 -21.02 10.49 -2.06
C ARG A 161 -20.81 9.14 -2.74
N PHE A 162 -19.58 8.89 -3.16
CA PHE A 162 -19.17 7.61 -3.75
C PHE A 162 -18.64 6.60 -2.70
N PHE A 163 -17.88 7.09 -1.73
CA PHE A 163 -17.33 6.29 -0.64
C PHE A 163 -18.17 6.43 0.64
N GLU A 164 -18.15 5.41 1.49
CA GLU A 164 -18.62 5.50 2.87
C GLU A 164 -17.88 6.62 3.62
N GLY A 165 -18.50 7.14 4.69
CA GLY A 165 -18.06 8.35 5.40
C GLY A 165 -16.54 8.50 5.62
N ARG A 166 -16.00 7.99 6.72
CA ARG A 166 -14.56 8.05 7.01
C ARG A 166 -13.94 6.69 6.68
N PHE A 167 -12.80 6.67 5.99
CA PHE A 167 -12.04 5.43 5.78
C PHE A 167 -11.70 4.76 7.11
N HIS A 168 -11.73 3.43 7.19
CA HIS A 168 -11.29 2.71 8.38
C HIS A 168 -9.76 2.82 8.52
N CYS A 169 -9.27 2.96 9.75
CA CYS A 169 -7.84 3.09 10.04
C CYS A 169 -7.52 2.31 11.31
N THR A 170 -6.56 1.39 11.20
CA THR A 170 -5.95 0.66 12.32
C THR A 170 -4.46 1.00 12.37
N ARG A 171 -3.97 1.51 13.51
CA ARG A 171 -2.54 1.73 13.75
C ARG A 171 -1.84 0.39 13.97
N LEU A 172 -0.67 0.20 13.37
CA LEU A 172 0.15 -1.00 13.49
C LEU A 172 1.38 -0.63 14.31
N GLU A 173 1.50 -1.18 15.52
CA GLU A 173 2.53 -0.78 16.49
C GLU A 173 3.87 -1.49 16.27
N ASP A 174 3.86 -2.71 15.74
CA ASP A 174 5.06 -3.55 15.65
C ASP A 174 5.31 -4.03 14.22
N ILE A 175 6.58 -4.08 13.82
CA ILE A 175 7.01 -4.58 12.50
C ILE A 175 6.48 -5.99 12.17
N PRO A 176 6.44 -6.95 13.12
CA PRO A 176 5.82 -8.26 12.89
C PRO A 176 4.34 -8.16 12.49
N VAL A 177 3.61 -7.22 13.11
CA VAL A 177 2.20 -6.96 12.82
C VAL A 177 2.02 -6.26 11.48
N VAL A 178 2.95 -5.39 11.09
CA VAL A 178 2.98 -4.82 9.73
C VAL A 178 3.13 -5.94 8.69
N ALA A 179 4.08 -6.86 8.88
CA ALA A 179 4.28 -7.99 7.96
C ALA A 179 3.05 -8.89 7.83
N VAL A 180 2.38 -9.21 8.94
CA VAL A 180 1.13 -9.99 8.94
C VAL A 180 0.00 -9.23 8.25
N CYS A 181 -0.12 -7.92 8.51
CA CYS A 181 -1.14 -7.08 7.91
C CYS A 181 -1.00 -7.01 6.39
N MET A 182 0.23 -6.84 5.88
CA MET A 182 0.51 -6.83 4.44
C MET A 182 0.03 -8.11 3.76
N GLN A 183 0.27 -9.27 4.38
CA GLN A 183 -0.21 -10.56 3.88
C GLN A 183 -1.73 -10.69 3.95
N TYR A 184 -2.35 -10.26 5.05
CA TYR A 184 -3.79 -10.23 5.19
C TYR A 184 -4.44 -9.42 4.05
N ILE A 185 -3.83 -8.28 3.70
CA ILE A 185 -4.25 -7.40 2.59
C ILE A 185 -4.07 -8.11 1.25
N GLU A 186 -2.86 -8.58 0.94
CA GLU A 186 -2.50 -9.15 -0.36
C GLU A 186 -3.23 -10.45 -0.68
N LEU A 187 -3.55 -11.24 0.35
CA LEU A 187 -4.32 -12.47 0.19
C LEU A 187 -5.82 -12.25 0.16
N ASN A 188 -6.30 -11.00 0.23
CA ASN A 188 -7.73 -10.70 0.23
C ASN A 188 -8.46 -11.23 -1.03
N PRO A 189 -7.96 -11.01 -2.27
CA PRO A 189 -8.59 -11.59 -3.45
C PRO A 189 -8.67 -13.13 -3.42
N ILE A 190 -7.67 -13.80 -2.83
CA ILE A 190 -7.68 -15.26 -2.70
C ILE A 190 -8.70 -15.69 -1.65
N ARG A 191 -8.74 -15.02 -0.50
CA ARG A 191 -9.72 -15.24 0.57
C ARG A 191 -11.16 -15.00 0.12
N ALA A 192 -11.36 -14.03 -0.78
CA ALA A 192 -12.66 -13.72 -1.38
C ALA A 192 -13.03 -14.66 -2.55
N GLY A 193 -12.17 -15.63 -2.90
CA GLY A 193 -12.40 -16.55 -4.01
C GLY A 193 -12.29 -15.93 -5.41
N MET A 194 -11.73 -14.72 -5.51
CA MET A 194 -11.56 -13.98 -6.77
C MET A 194 -10.29 -14.41 -7.54
N ALA A 195 -9.31 -14.97 -6.85
CA ALA A 195 -8.04 -15.44 -7.43
C ALA A 195 -7.62 -16.74 -6.74
N LYS A 196 -6.88 -17.61 -7.46
CA LYS A 196 -6.39 -18.87 -6.89
C LYS A 196 -4.96 -18.78 -6.37
N SER A 197 -4.23 -17.73 -6.70
CA SER A 197 -2.82 -17.56 -6.36
C SER A 197 -2.40 -16.10 -6.52
N ILE A 198 -1.20 -15.76 -6.05
CA ILE A 198 -0.69 -14.39 -6.10
C ILE A 198 -0.59 -13.91 -7.56
N ASP A 199 -0.15 -14.78 -8.48
CA ASP A 199 0.00 -14.47 -9.90
C ASP A 199 -1.34 -14.29 -10.65
N GLU A 200 -2.46 -14.74 -10.07
CA GLU A 200 -3.80 -14.43 -10.59
C GLU A 200 -4.40 -13.14 -9.97
N SER A 201 -3.77 -12.57 -8.94
CA SER A 201 -4.29 -11.42 -8.18
C SER A 201 -3.71 -10.07 -8.65
N ALA A 202 -3.93 -9.72 -9.91
CA ALA A 202 -3.24 -8.62 -10.62
C ALA A 202 -3.25 -7.23 -9.96
N PHE A 203 -4.21 -6.96 -9.07
CA PHE A 203 -4.36 -5.67 -8.38
C PHE A 203 -4.00 -5.78 -6.89
N THR A 204 -2.87 -6.43 -6.61
CA THR A 204 -2.24 -6.51 -5.30
C THR A 204 -0.77 -6.14 -5.38
N SER A 205 -0.23 -5.62 -4.29
CA SER A 205 1.22 -5.39 -4.16
C SER A 205 2.03 -6.68 -4.25
N ALA A 206 1.53 -7.81 -3.77
CA ALA A 206 2.19 -9.11 -3.92
C ALA A 206 2.38 -9.49 -5.40
N PHE A 207 1.35 -9.28 -6.22
CA PHE A 207 1.45 -9.49 -7.66
C PHE A 207 2.49 -8.55 -8.30
N GLU A 208 2.47 -7.26 -7.98
CA GLU A 208 3.45 -6.32 -8.54
C GLU A 208 4.89 -6.65 -8.13
N ARG A 209 5.12 -7.01 -6.86
CA ARG A 209 6.42 -7.47 -6.37
C ARG A 209 6.87 -8.75 -7.08
N LEU A 210 5.96 -9.73 -7.26
CA LEU A 210 6.24 -10.96 -7.99
C LEU A 210 6.63 -10.70 -9.45
N MET A 211 5.91 -9.79 -10.12
CA MET A 211 6.21 -9.42 -11.50
C MET A 211 7.53 -8.66 -11.63
N GLY A 212 7.83 -7.77 -10.68
CA GLY A 212 9.12 -7.08 -10.58
C GLY A 212 10.28 -8.05 -10.39
N GLU A 213 10.14 -9.00 -9.48
CA GLU A 213 11.16 -10.02 -9.20
C GLU A 213 11.40 -10.95 -10.40
N LYS A 214 10.33 -11.41 -11.07
CA LYS A 214 10.43 -12.17 -12.33
C LYS A 214 11.14 -11.35 -13.42
N ALA A 215 10.83 -10.06 -13.54
CA ALA A 215 11.47 -9.17 -14.50
C ALA A 215 12.97 -8.97 -14.20
N ARG A 216 13.33 -8.74 -12.92
CA ARG A 216 14.72 -8.60 -12.47
C ARG A 216 15.55 -9.82 -12.84
N ARG A 217 15.06 -11.04 -12.57
CA ARG A 217 15.74 -12.31 -12.92
C ARG A 217 15.97 -12.45 -14.43
N ARG A 218 14.97 -12.09 -15.25
CA ARG A 218 15.10 -12.15 -16.72
C ARG A 218 16.10 -11.12 -17.24
N ILE A 219 16.10 -9.90 -16.70
CA ILE A 219 17.06 -8.85 -17.04
C ILE A 219 18.48 -9.32 -16.73
N ALA A 220 18.72 -9.85 -15.52
CA ALA A 220 20.01 -10.41 -15.13
C ALA A 220 20.47 -11.53 -16.07
N GLY A 221 19.56 -12.39 -16.52
CA GLY A 221 19.84 -13.42 -17.53
C GLY A 221 20.34 -12.84 -18.86
N TYR A 222 19.70 -11.77 -19.37
CA TYR A 222 20.15 -11.08 -20.58
C TYR A 222 21.48 -10.34 -20.40
N GLU A 223 21.70 -9.75 -19.23
CA GLU A 223 22.96 -9.04 -18.91
C GLU A 223 24.13 -10.04 -18.79
N LYS A 224 23.91 -11.22 -18.22
CA LYS A 224 24.89 -12.32 -18.21
C LYS A 224 25.30 -12.74 -19.62
N LYS A 225 24.34 -12.87 -20.55
CA LYS A 225 24.64 -13.17 -21.96
C LYS A 225 25.51 -12.09 -22.62
N ARG A 226 25.18 -10.81 -22.40
CA ARG A 226 25.99 -9.69 -22.90
C ARG A 226 27.42 -9.71 -22.35
N ARG A 227 27.58 -10.00 -21.05
CA ARG A 227 28.91 -10.12 -20.41
C ARG A 227 29.74 -11.26 -21.02
N LYS A 228 29.11 -12.32 -21.53
CA LYS A 228 29.75 -13.41 -22.27
C LYS A 228 30.05 -13.09 -23.74
N GLY A 229 29.81 -11.86 -24.20
CA GLY A 229 29.99 -11.47 -25.61
C GLY A 229 28.86 -11.91 -26.55
N GLU A 230 27.79 -12.53 -26.05
CA GLU A 230 26.66 -12.96 -26.88
C GLU A 230 25.83 -11.76 -27.36
N LYS A 231 25.56 -11.68 -28.67
CA LYS A 231 24.67 -10.68 -29.25
C LYS A 231 23.20 -11.09 -29.05
N LEU A 232 22.41 -10.22 -28.41
CA LEU A 232 20.97 -10.42 -28.26
C LEU A 232 20.24 -10.26 -29.61
N THR A 233 19.33 -11.18 -29.92
CA THR A 233 18.43 -11.09 -31.09
C THR A 233 17.47 -9.90 -30.99
N LYS A 234 16.86 -9.48 -32.11
CA LYS A 234 15.83 -8.42 -32.12
C LYS A 234 14.69 -8.72 -31.13
N ARG A 235 14.21 -9.97 -31.09
CA ARG A 235 13.18 -10.44 -30.14
C ARG A 235 13.63 -10.32 -28.68
N GLN A 236 14.85 -10.73 -28.36
CA GLN A 236 15.40 -10.62 -27.00
C GLN A 236 15.57 -9.16 -26.57
N LYS A 237 15.96 -8.25 -27.47
CA LYS A 237 16.03 -6.81 -27.18
C LYS A 237 14.64 -6.24 -26.86
N ALA A 238 13.61 -6.62 -27.61
CA ALA A 238 12.23 -6.20 -27.34
C ALA A 238 11.73 -6.75 -25.98
N LEU A 239 12.01 -8.02 -25.68
CA LEU A 239 11.70 -8.62 -24.37
C LEU A 239 12.42 -7.89 -23.23
N LEU A 240 13.72 -7.62 -23.36
CA LEU A 240 14.48 -6.86 -22.36
C LEU A 240 13.88 -5.46 -22.11
N LYS A 241 13.44 -4.76 -23.17
CA LYS A 241 12.74 -3.46 -23.03
C LYS A 241 11.43 -3.62 -22.25
N SER A 242 10.66 -4.68 -22.52
CA SER A 242 9.42 -5.00 -21.80
C SER A 242 9.67 -5.32 -20.32
N GLU A 243 10.65 -6.18 -20.01
CA GLU A 243 10.98 -6.53 -18.63
C GLU A 243 11.50 -5.32 -17.85
N ARG A 244 12.31 -4.44 -18.46
CA ARG A 244 12.74 -3.18 -17.83
C ARG A 244 11.57 -2.26 -17.52
N ARG A 245 10.52 -2.25 -18.36
CA ARG A 245 9.29 -1.51 -18.08
C ARG A 245 8.54 -2.10 -16.89
N LYS A 246 8.33 -3.42 -16.86
CA LYS A 246 7.67 -4.12 -15.74
C LYS A 246 8.38 -3.88 -14.41
N LEU A 247 9.71 -3.92 -14.42
CA LEU A 247 10.52 -3.65 -13.22
C LEU A 247 10.27 -2.22 -12.71
N ARG A 248 10.35 -1.20 -13.58
CA ARG A 248 10.04 0.19 -13.18
C ARG A 248 8.62 0.36 -12.66
N GLU A 249 7.65 -0.28 -13.31
CA GLU A 249 6.25 -0.23 -12.90
C GLU A 249 6.00 -0.86 -11.53
N SER A 250 6.87 -1.76 -11.05
CA SER A 250 6.78 -2.36 -9.70
C SER A 250 7.52 -1.56 -8.60
N GLN A 251 8.37 -0.60 -8.96
CA GLN A 251 9.31 0.07 -8.05
C GLN A 251 8.72 1.26 -7.28
N TRP A 252 7.41 1.52 -7.40
CA TRP A 252 6.74 2.60 -6.67
C TRP A 252 6.28 2.20 -5.26
N LEU A 253 6.17 0.90 -5.00
CA LEU A 253 5.88 0.38 -3.66
C LEU A 253 7.08 0.64 -2.75
N ALA A 254 6.82 0.81 -1.46
CA ALA A 254 7.87 0.96 -0.47
C ALA A 254 8.85 -0.22 -0.59
N PRO A 255 10.17 0.04 -0.72
CA PRO A 255 11.16 -1.03 -0.77
C PRO A 255 11.20 -1.77 0.56
N LEU A 256 11.28 -3.10 0.52
CA LEU A 256 11.40 -3.90 1.74
C LEU A 256 12.84 -3.86 2.27
N ASP A 257 13.80 -4.04 1.37
CA ASP A 257 15.23 -4.14 1.69
C ASP A 257 16.01 -2.87 1.32
N ALA A 258 15.49 -1.69 1.68
CA ALA A 258 16.23 -0.45 1.54
C ALA A 258 16.56 0.13 2.92
N GLU A 259 17.60 0.97 2.95
CA GLU A 259 17.92 1.76 4.13
C GLU A 259 16.71 2.59 4.60
N GLY A 260 16.45 2.60 5.91
CA GLY A 260 15.28 3.23 6.50
C GLY A 260 13.96 2.46 6.35
N SER A 261 13.96 1.29 5.71
CA SER A 261 12.83 0.36 5.75
C SER A 261 12.81 -0.41 7.08
N PRO A 262 11.63 -0.66 7.68
CA PRO A 262 11.52 -1.57 8.82
C PRO A 262 11.87 -3.02 8.50
N PHE A 263 11.94 -3.37 7.21
CA PHE A 263 12.24 -4.72 6.71
C PHE A 263 13.64 -4.80 6.12
N VAL A 264 14.56 -3.92 6.50
CA VAL A 264 15.95 -3.97 6.01
C VAL A 264 16.54 -5.38 6.22
N GLY A 265 17.20 -5.89 5.19
CA GLY A 265 17.70 -7.26 5.10
C GLY A 265 16.65 -8.31 4.71
N PHE A 266 15.36 -7.99 4.56
CA PHE A 266 14.34 -8.93 4.06
C PHE A 266 14.19 -8.81 2.55
N GLU A 267 14.67 -9.80 1.82
CA GLU A 267 14.54 -9.81 0.38
C GLU A 267 13.07 -9.88 -0.06
N VAL A 268 12.76 -9.30 -1.22
CA VAL A 268 11.43 -9.44 -1.84
C VAL A 268 11.10 -10.90 -2.12
N SER A 269 12.11 -11.72 -2.44
CA SER A 269 11.97 -13.16 -2.70
C SER A 269 11.49 -13.92 -1.44
N GLU A 270 12.11 -13.63 -0.30
CA GLU A 270 11.80 -14.14 1.04
C GLU A 270 10.38 -13.76 1.45
N TYR A 271 10.04 -12.46 1.33
CA TYR A 271 8.68 -11.98 1.61
C TYR A 271 7.62 -12.70 0.75
N LEU A 272 7.84 -12.82 -0.57
CA LEU A 272 6.91 -13.51 -1.45
C LEU A 272 6.75 -14.99 -1.10
N ALA A 273 7.80 -15.67 -0.61
CA ALA A 273 7.70 -17.03 -0.14
C ALA A 273 6.78 -17.15 1.09
N MET A 274 6.83 -16.18 2.00
CA MET A 274 5.89 -16.08 3.11
C MET A 274 4.45 -15.89 2.62
N VAL A 275 4.20 -14.92 1.72
CA VAL A 275 2.85 -14.67 1.19
C VAL A 275 2.29 -15.92 0.50
N GLU A 276 3.12 -16.63 -0.28
CA GLU A 276 2.72 -17.85 -0.98
C GLU A 276 2.38 -19.00 0.00
N ALA A 277 3.16 -19.14 1.08
CA ALA A 277 2.88 -20.12 2.13
C ALA A 277 1.55 -19.82 2.83
N ALA A 278 1.30 -18.55 3.18
CA ALA A 278 0.03 -18.12 3.76
C ALA A 278 -1.15 -18.27 2.78
N GLY A 279 -0.96 -17.95 1.50
CA GLY A 279 -1.98 -18.10 0.46
C GLY A 279 -2.43 -19.56 0.26
N ARG A 280 -1.51 -20.52 0.37
CA ARG A 280 -1.82 -21.96 0.30
C ARG A 280 -2.76 -22.40 1.43
N ARG A 281 -2.61 -21.84 2.63
CA ARG A 281 -3.50 -22.10 3.78
C ARG A 281 -4.90 -21.51 3.54
N VAL A 282 -4.96 -20.26 3.09
CA VAL A 282 -6.21 -19.52 2.82
C VAL A 282 -7.05 -20.19 1.72
N ARG A 283 -6.42 -20.65 0.64
CA ARG A 283 -7.13 -21.20 -0.56
C ARG A 283 -7.88 -22.51 -0.28
N ARG A 284 -7.49 -23.29 0.72
CA ARG A 284 -7.95 -24.69 0.84
C ARG A 284 -8.53 -25.07 2.20
N GLY A 285 -8.42 -24.22 3.22
CA GLY A 285 -8.68 -24.64 4.61
C GLY A 285 -7.85 -25.86 5.05
N LYS A 286 -6.85 -26.26 4.24
CA LYS A 286 -5.99 -27.43 4.45
C LYS A 286 -4.70 -26.96 5.13
N ARG A 287 -4.11 -27.82 5.96
CA ARG A 287 -2.73 -27.67 6.45
C ARG A 287 -1.78 -27.72 5.24
N GLY A 288 -1.45 -26.57 4.67
CA GLY A 288 -0.38 -26.47 3.68
C GLY A 288 0.96 -26.63 4.40
N SER A 289 1.90 -27.34 3.78
CA SER A 289 3.28 -27.39 4.28
C SER A 289 3.91 -26.00 4.14
N VAL A 290 4.40 -25.46 5.25
CA VAL A 290 5.21 -24.23 5.26
C VAL A 290 6.58 -24.59 4.66
N PRO A 291 7.06 -23.92 3.59
CA PRO A 291 8.38 -24.19 3.03
C PRO A 291 9.49 -24.00 4.07
N GLU A 292 10.58 -24.77 4.01
CA GLU A 292 11.71 -24.68 4.94
C GLU A 292 12.37 -23.29 4.99
N SER A 293 12.22 -22.50 3.92
CA SER A 293 12.73 -21.13 3.87
C SER A 293 11.92 -20.12 4.67
N VAL A 294 10.71 -20.47 5.14
CA VAL A 294 9.78 -19.53 5.80
C VAL A 294 10.01 -19.44 7.33
N PRO A 295 10.23 -20.52 8.09
CA PRO A 295 10.46 -20.43 9.53
C PRO A 295 11.60 -19.46 9.94
N PRO A 296 12.79 -19.45 9.29
CA PRO A 296 13.84 -18.49 9.64
C PRO A 296 13.42 -17.02 9.45
N LEU A 297 12.53 -16.75 8.48
CA LEU A 297 11.99 -15.41 8.24
C LEU A 297 10.99 -15.01 9.32
N LEU A 298 10.19 -15.96 9.80
CA LEU A 298 9.25 -15.75 10.89
C LEU A 298 9.99 -15.49 12.20
N GLU A 299 11.07 -16.22 12.47
CA GLU A 299 11.94 -15.98 13.63
C GLU A 299 12.57 -14.58 13.61
N ARG A 300 13.08 -14.14 12.46
CA ARG A 300 13.59 -12.76 12.27
C ARG A 300 12.51 -11.68 12.47
N LEU A 301 11.24 -12.02 12.26
CA LEU A 301 10.09 -11.17 12.55
C LEU A 301 9.49 -11.45 13.93
N GLU A 302 10.12 -12.26 14.78
CA GLU A 302 9.57 -12.64 16.09
C GLU A 302 8.12 -13.16 16.01
N LEU A 303 7.82 -13.89 14.93
CA LEU A 303 6.54 -14.51 14.66
C LEU A 303 6.63 -16.02 14.91
N ASP A 304 5.70 -16.53 15.71
CA ASP A 304 5.57 -17.96 15.93
C ASP A 304 5.06 -18.66 14.66
N THR A 305 5.81 -19.66 14.17
CA THR A 305 5.48 -20.39 12.94
C THR A 305 4.13 -21.12 13.02
N ALA A 306 3.75 -21.63 14.19
CA ALA A 306 2.49 -22.35 14.38
C ALA A 306 1.27 -21.41 14.43
N ARG A 307 1.45 -20.16 14.88
CA ARG A 307 0.36 -19.20 15.15
C ARG A 307 0.24 -18.09 14.12
N TRP A 308 1.30 -17.78 13.39
CA TRP A 308 1.34 -16.69 12.41
C TRP A 308 0.20 -16.73 11.39
N LEU A 309 -0.11 -17.90 10.84
CA LEU A 309 -1.21 -18.08 9.88
C LEU A 309 -2.57 -17.74 10.51
N GLU A 310 -2.76 -18.03 11.80
CA GLU A 310 -3.98 -17.70 12.52
C GLU A 310 -4.15 -16.18 12.64
N VAL A 311 -3.05 -15.44 12.79
CA VAL A 311 -3.08 -13.97 12.77
C VAL A 311 -3.39 -13.44 11.39
N VAL A 312 -2.76 -13.97 10.34
CA VAL A 312 -3.02 -13.56 8.95
C VAL A 312 -4.49 -13.80 8.57
N GLU A 313 -5.06 -14.96 8.88
CA GLU A 313 -6.46 -15.29 8.58
C GLU A 313 -7.43 -14.44 9.43
N GLY A 314 -7.09 -14.25 10.71
CA GLY A 314 -7.95 -13.59 11.69
C GLY A 314 -7.81 -12.06 11.77
N PHE A 315 -6.86 -11.45 11.06
CA PHE A 315 -6.42 -10.07 11.30
C PHE A 315 -7.57 -9.06 11.47
N GLY A 316 -8.50 -9.02 10.52
CA GLY A 316 -9.64 -8.09 10.55
C GLY A 316 -10.66 -8.33 11.67
N ARG A 317 -10.66 -9.52 12.29
CA ARG A 317 -11.48 -9.84 13.47
C ARG A 317 -10.71 -9.58 14.77
N LEU A 318 -9.41 -9.83 14.75
CA LEU A 318 -8.51 -9.68 15.89
C LEU A 318 -8.29 -8.20 16.22
N PHE A 319 -8.15 -7.36 15.20
CA PHE A 319 -7.76 -5.96 15.32
C PHE A 319 -8.80 -5.01 14.76
N PHE A 320 -8.92 -3.83 15.38
CA PHE A 320 -9.88 -2.81 14.94
C PHE A 320 -9.38 -1.36 14.98
N ARG A 321 -8.53 -1.00 15.95
CA ARG A 321 -8.02 0.40 16.07
C ARG A 321 -6.53 0.45 16.20
N VAL A 322 -6.01 -0.48 16.99
CA VAL A 322 -4.59 -0.71 17.19
C VAL A 322 -4.36 -2.20 16.98
N ALA A 323 -3.30 -2.54 16.27
CA ALA A 323 -2.80 -3.89 16.11
C ALA A 323 -1.35 -3.90 16.56
N GLY A 324 -1.02 -4.82 17.46
CA GLY A 324 0.31 -4.93 18.03
C GLY A 324 0.43 -6.16 18.92
N LYS A 325 1.63 -6.38 19.41
CA LYS A 325 1.89 -7.20 20.60
C LYS A 325 1.11 -6.64 21.79
N ALA A 326 0.81 -7.48 22.79
CA ALA A 326 0.02 -7.07 23.95
C ALA A 326 0.70 -5.95 24.73
N SER A 327 2.04 -5.98 24.85
CA SER A 327 2.87 -4.91 25.42
C SER A 327 2.69 -3.58 24.68
N SER A 328 2.87 -3.58 23.35
CA SER A 328 2.73 -2.39 22.49
C SER A 328 1.30 -1.85 22.47
N MET A 329 0.29 -2.74 22.49
CA MET A 329 -1.12 -2.34 22.59
C MET A 329 -1.46 -1.74 23.96
N ALA A 330 -0.81 -2.18 25.04
CA ALA A 330 -0.98 -1.59 26.37
C ALA A 330 -0.38 -0.18 26.41
N ALA A 331 0.85 0.01 25.90
CA ALA A 331 1.47 1.32 25.78
C ALA A 331 0.64 2.28 24.90
N ALA A 332 0.10 1.79 23.78
CA ALA A 332 -0.80 2.58 22.94
C ALA A 332 -2.11 2.95 23.65
N ALA A 333 -2.60 2.11 24.58
CA ALA A 333 -3.81 2.39 25.34
C ALA A 333 -3.53 3.48 26.38
N GLU A 334 -2.39 3.41 27.06
CA GLU A 334 -1.91 4.43 27.99
C GLU A 334 -1.77 5.80 27.32
N ARG A 335 -1.05 5.87 26.17
CA ARG A 335 -0.92 7.11 25.38
C ARG A 335 -2.28 7.72 24.97
N ALA A 336 -3.30 6.89 24.82
CA ALA A 336 -4.64 7.31 24.42
C ALA A 336 -5.61 7.53 25.59
N GLY A 337 -5.15 7.42 26.85
CA GLY A 337 -6.00 7.52 28.05
C GLY A 337 -7.07 6.42 28.12
N ARG A 338 -6.73 5.20 27.68
CA ARG A 338 -7.64 4.04 27.61
C ARG A 338 -7.14 2.89 28.47
N ARG A 339 -8.07 2.12 29.01
CA ARG A 339 -7.76 0.89 29.77
C ARG A 339 -7.18 -0.23 28.88
N CYS A 340 -7.74 -0.45 27.70
CA CYS A 340 -7.28 -1.46 26.75
C CYS A 340 -7.87 -1.24 25.34
N TYR A 341 -7.31 -1.96 24.36
CA TYR A 341 -7.88 -2.10 23.03
C TYR A 341 -8.48 -3.49 22.81
N HIS A 342 -9.37 -3.59 21.83
CA HIS A 342 -9.89 -4.87 21.34
C HIS A 342 -8.74 -5.72 20.77
N GLY A 343 -8.73 -7.02 21.07
CA GLY A 343 -7.73 -7.95 20.54
C GLY A 343 -6.60 -8.33 21.51
N VAL A 344 -6.37 -7.58 22.60
CA VAL A 344 -5.21 -7.78 23.52
C VAL A 344 -5.11 -9.23 24.04
N ARG A 345 -6.22 -9.85 24.44
CA ARG A 345 -6.22 -11.25 24.92
C ARG A 345 -5.82 -12.24 23.82
N ALA A 346 -6.24 -12.00 22.58
CA ALA A 346 -5.85 -12.82 21.46
C ALA A 346 -4.36 -12.61 21.10
N CYS A 347 -3.85 -11.39 21.24
CA CYS A 347 -2.43 -11.09 21.00
C CYS A 347 -1.49 -11.86 21.92
N ARG A 348 -1.77 -11.90 23.23
CA ARG A 348 -0.98 -12.69 24.20
C ARG A 348 -0.80 -14.13 23.75
N ARG A 349 -1.92 -14.78 23.38
CA ARG A 349 -1.91 -16.13 22.82
C ARG A 349 -1.13 -16.22 21.49
N LEU A 350 -1.30 -15.27 20.58
CA LEU A 350 -0.82 -15.36 19.21
C LEU A 350 0.66 -14.96 19.03
N PHE A 351 1.17 -14.06 19.88
CA PHE A 351 2.55 -13.57 19.85
C PHE A 351 3.41 -14.11 21.00
N GLY A 352 2.86 -14.96 21.87
CA GLY A 352 3.62 -15.64 22.92
C GLY A 352 3.99 -14.76 24.12
N GLU A 353 3.11 -13.81 24.47
CA GLU A 353 3.28 -12.87 25.60
C GLU A 353 2.35 -13.16 26.78
#